data_AF-A0A0F9EW34-F1
#
_entry.id   AF-A0A0F9EW34-F1
#
_cell.length_a   1.000
_cell.length_b   1.000
_cell.length_c   1.000
_cell.angle_alpha   90.00
_cell.angle_beta   90.00
_cell.angle_gamma   90.00
#
_symmetry.space_group_name_H-M   'P 1'
#
loop_
_entity.id
_entity.type
_entity.pdbx_description
1 polymer ?
#
loop_
_entity_poly.entity_id
_entity_poly.type
_entity_poly.pdbx_seq_one_letter_code
_entity_poly.pdbx_strand_id
1 'polypeptide(L)'
;MGIRALSLFIGRLSYVCLALLSGGRRRAITSRAALLAGLVVLLVAPVLLAPPVAGAAQSQVYVESVRDVCHFPRPDNNAKVVGQDWGYSAKLGSTTYFIFGDTFSDTNGDGGLSPTDEMTAIGNSIAKTTDEVAGDCIDNLTYKTDSRGFAAPLLPRVEPDECGAWPGGIVAANGQIYFFYLSVERDHCIVFENFRAYGTGLAKITNRDTMEATRIGTGPRPLFWDWGEPSFAHPFTVSGGWVYILGTRTPIDPLSPVYVARVRENEIEQEGQYEYWNVSSRSWVDQVPQGGAAGIFEDHSYGIGNIPTIAYNSALDRYLALYSCGVQRSLPLKTSATMICARTAQQSGSSPTAITGDWNEPKVIYDCPDDFAVGPWLDCYGAFQYPWYGDGDTIYVVASRNTRPPVEPGADMHRYWVMLREFKISDQPPSPGTRFINAASDFSDTQLEHGWSYLTRRGSAFEFGLAWGDSHKAWVGTETLDTTLGTFSAPLLDQDSGYPSSTRDPVRAWRASEAG
;
A
#
# COMPACT_ATOMS: atom_id res chain seq x y z
N MET A 1 -5.66 3.48 35.01
CA MET A 1 -5.58 2.87 36.36
C MET A 1 -4.23 3.09 37.11
N GLY A 2 -3.36 4.04 36.69
CA GLY A 2 -1.96 4.10 37.17
C GLY A 2 -1.59 5.08 38.30
N ILE A 3 -2.50 5.92 38.81
CA ILE A 3 -2.12 6.99 39.75
C ILE A 3 -2.34 6.61 41.24
N ARG A 4 -3.16 5.59 41.54
CA ARG A 4 -3.45 5.22 42.94
C ARG A 4 -2.38 4.36 43.63
N ALA A 5 -1.51 3.68 42.88
CA ALA A 5 -0.47 2.82 43.47
C ALA A 5 0.72 3.63 44.05
N LEU A 6 1.04 4.79 43.45
CA LEU A 6 2.18 5.60 43.89
C LEU A 6 1.89 6.37 45.19
N SER A 7 0.63 6.78 45.42
CA SER A 7 0.20 7.46 46.65
C SER A 7 0.26 6.55 47.89
N LEU A 8 0.09 5.23 47.71
CA LEU A 8 0.13 4.24 48.80
C LEU A 8 1.57 3.89 49.23
N PHE A 9 2.56 4.06 48.35
CA PHE A 9 3.96 3.80 48.67
C PHE A 9 4.60 4.96 49.44
N ILE A 10 4.28 6.20 49.05
CA ILE A 10 4.78 7.41 49.73
C ILE A 10 4.15 7.56 51.13
N GLY A 11 2.89 7.16 51.31
CA GLY A 11 2.22 7.19 52.62
C GLY A 11 2.81 6.24 53.67
N ARG A 12 3.40 5.10 53.25
CA ARG A 12 4.00 4.11 54.18
C ARG A 12 5.43 4.44 54.61
N LEU A 13 6.20 5.14 53.79
CA LEU A 13 7.54 5.60 54.15
C LEU A 13 7.51 6.72 55.23
N SER A 14 6.48 7.56 55.20
CA SER A 14 6.31 8.64 56.20
C SER A 14 6.00 8.12 57.61
N TYR A 15 5.41 6.92 57.74
CA TYR A 15 5.11 6.32 59.05
C TYR A 15 6.31 5.63 59.71
N VAL A 16 7.28 5.16 58.93
CA VAL A 16 8.48 4.49 59.48
C VAL A 16 9.49 5.51 60.03
N CYS A 17 9.55 6.72 59.46
CA CYS A 17 10.44 7.77 59.97
C CYS A 17 9.95 8.44 61.26
N LEU A 18 8.65 8.41 61.56
CA LEU A 18 8.12 9.07 62.77
C LEU A 18 8.17 8.20 64.04
N ALA A 19 8.33 6.88 63.91
CA ALA A 19 8.37 5.96 65.06
C ALA A 19 9.75 5.82 65.73
N LEU A 20 10.80 6.42 65.17
CA LEU A 20 12.18 6.32 65.69
C LEU A 20 12.61 7.49 66.60
N LEU A 21 11.71 8.45 66.89
CA LEU A 21 12.05 9.67 67.66
C LEU A 21 11.44 9.73 69.07
N SER A 22 10.68 8.74 69.52
CA SER A 22 10.09 8.73 70.88
C SER A 22 10.64 7.57 71.74
N GLY A 23 11.87 7.71 72.21
CA GLY A 23 12.46 6.74 73.15
C GLY A 23 13.79 7.19 73.73
N GLY A 24 13.75 7.80 74.92
CA GLY A 24 14.95 8.27 75.61
C GLY A 24 15.88 7.14 76.04
N ARG A 25 17.15 7.21 75.60
CA ARG A 25 18.35 6.99 76.43
C ARG A 25 19.59 7.29 75.60
N ARG A 26 20.38 8.25 76.08
CA ARG A 26 21.67 8.67 75.51
C ARG A 26 22.65 7.48 75.49
N ARG A 27 23.01 7.01 74.30
CA ARG A 27 24.33 6.41 74.03
C ARG A 27 24.81 6.88 72.66
N ALA A 28 26.04 7.40 72.66
CA ALA A 28 26.73 8.00 71.54
C ALA A 28 27.13 6.94 70.50
N ILE A 29 26.21 6.58 69.61
CA ILE A 29 26.48 5.87 68.34
C ILE A 29 25.45 6.37 67.31
N THR A 30 25.53 7.62 66.88
CA THR A 30 24.51 8.19 65.95
C THR A 30 25.09 8.97 64.77
N SER A 31 26.41 9.06 64.60
CA SER A 31 26.98 9.82 63.47
C SER A 31 27.18 9.01 62.18
N ARG A 32 27.39 7.68 62.25
CA ARG A 32 27.66 6.86 61.04
C ARG A 32 26.41 6.38 60.30
N ALA A 33 25.32 6.07 61.01
CA ALA A 33 24.08 5.59 60.38
C ALA A 33 23.30 6.70 59.65
N ALA A 34 23.31 7.93 60.18
CA ALA A 34 22.70 9.09 59.53
C ALA A 34 23.45 9.49 58.24
N LEU A 35 24.78 9.33 58.22
CA LEU A 35 25.60 9.59 57.03
C LEU A 35 25.36 8.56 55.92
N LEU A 36 25.19 7.27 56.26
CA LEU A 36 24.87 6.22 55.30
C LEU A 36 23.45 6.34 54.72
N ALA A 37 22.45 6.69 55.53
CA ALA A 37 21.10 6.95 55.05
C ALA A 37 21.04 8.20 54.14
N GLY A 38 21.79 9.25 54.48
CA GLY A 38 21.93 10.43 53.62
C GLY A 38 22.62 10.12 52.28
N LEU A 39 23.65 9.26 52.29
CA LEU A 39 24.37 8.86 51.08
C LEU A 39 23.52 7.99 50.14
N VAL A 40 22.70 7.08 50.68
CA VAL A 40 21.78 6.24 49.89
C VAL A 40 20.67 7.09 49.26
N VAL A 41 20.13 8.10 49.96
CA VAL A 41 19.15 9.02 49.37
C VAL A 41 19.78 9.91 48.30
N LEU A 42 21.03 10.35 48.47
CA LEU A 42 21.77 11.12 47.47
C LEU A 42 22.22 10.30 46.24
N LEU A 43 22.41 8.99 46.38
CA LEU A 43 22.77 8.11 45.27
C LEU A 43 21.55 7.59 44.49
N VAL A 44 20.37 7.50 45.11
CA VAL A 44 19.13 7.04 44.44
C VAL A 44 18.30 8.19 43.86
N ALA A 45 18.35 9.39 44.46
CA ALA A 45 17.61 10.57 43.96
C ALA A 45 17.94 10.99 42.51
N PRO A 46 19.19 10.93 42.00
CA PRO A 46 19.46 11.33 40.62
C PRO A 46 19.00 10.30 39.58
N VAL A 47 18.70 9.06 39.96
CA VAL A 47 18.17 8.04 39.04
C VAL A 47 16.66 8.25 38.78
N LEU A 48 15.95 8.91 39.70
CA LEU A 48 14.50 9.18 39.58
C LEU A 48 14.17 10.53 38.94
N LEU A 49 15.18 11.35 38.63
CA LEU A 49 15.03 12.66 37.98
C LEU A 49 15.70 12.72 36.61
N ALA A 50 16.08 11.58 36.03
CA ALA A 50 16.35 11.56 34.60
C ALA A 50 15.10 12.11 33.90
N PRO A 51 15.18 13.19 33.11
CA PRO A 51 14.07 13.63 32.31
C PRO A 51 13.58 12.40 31.54
N PRO A 52 12.25 12.17 31.41
CA PRO A 52 11.77 11.09 30.57
C PRO A 52 12.54 11.22 29.27
N VAL A 53 13.33 10.20 28.94
CA VAL A 53 14.09 10.15 27.70
C VAL A 53 13.04 10.51 26.66
N ALA A 54 13.17 11.70 26.07
CA ALA A 54 12.18 12.21 25.15
C ALA A 54 11.98 11.09 24.15
N GLY A 55 10.82 10.43 24.23
CA GLY A 55 10.60 9.17 23.54
C GLY A 55 11.02 9.41 22.12
N ALA A 56 12.02 8.66 21.65
CA ALA A 56 12.64 8.88 20.34
C ALA A 56 11.50 9.18 19.37
N ALA A 57 11.53 10.39 18.81
CA ALA A 57 10.41 10.92 18.03
C ALA A 57 9.95 9.80 17.09
N GLN A 58 8.69 9.39 17.23
CA GLN A 58 8.17 8.24 16.49
C GLN A 58 8.39 8.53 15.00
N SER A 59 9.29 7.78 14.37
CA SER A 59 9.71 8.07 13.01
C SER A 59 8.55 7.77 12.06
N GLN A 60 7.94 8.82 11.53
CA GLN A 60 6.97 8.72 10.45
C GLN A 60 7.69 8.32 9.16
N VAL A 61 6.94 7.79 8.20
CA VAL A 61 7.45 7.60 6.84
C VAL A 61 7.25 8.88 6.03
N TYR A 62 8.27 9.24 5.28
CA TYR A 62 8.26 10.32 4.30
C TYR A 62 8.66 9.79 2.94
N VAL A 63 8.33 10.54 1.90
CA VAL A 63 8.75 10.26 0.53
C VAL A 63 9.80 11.29 0.13
N GLU A 64 10.88 10.84 -0.49
CA GLU A 64 11.95 11.67 -1.06
C GLU A 64 11.75 11.88 -2.57
N SER A 65 11.23 10.85 -3.26
CA SER A 65 10.87 10.95 -4.68
C SER A 65 9.85 9.88 -5.06
N VAL A 66 9.04 10.18 -6.08
CA VAL A 66 8.14 9.22 -6.74
C VAL A 66 8.40 9.27 -8.23
N ARG A 67 8.39 8.10 -8.88
CA ARG A 67 8.47 7.97 -10.33
C ARG A 67 7.48 6.92 -10.81
N ASP A 68 6.63 7.27 -11.77
CA ASP A 68 5.86 6.26 -12.51
C ASP A 68 6.82 5.46 -13.38
N VAL A 69 6.79 4.14 -13.22
CA VAL A 69 7.68 3.23 -13.96
C VAL A 69 6.99 2.79 -15.25
N CYS A 70 5.81 2.18 -15.11
CA CYS A 70 5.02 1.67 -16.22
C CYS A 70 3.58 1.37 -15.80
N HIS A 71 2.79 0.86 -16.73
CA HIS A 71 1.46 0.32 -16.47
C HIS A 71 1.36 -1.16 -16.87
N PHE A 72 0.41 -1.86 -16.25
CA PHE A 72 -0.02 -3.20 -16.62
C PHE A 72 -1.49 -3.20 -17.06
N PRO A 73 -1.85 -4.02 -18.07
CA PRO A 73 -0.99 -4.92 -18.83
C PRO A 73 0.01 -4.18 -19.72
N ARG A 74 1.09 -4.86 -20.13
CA ARG A 74 2.00 -4.38 -21.18
C ARG A 74 1.40 -4.68 -22.56
N PRO A 75 1.71 -3.86 -23.59
CA PRO A 75 1.43 -4.22 -24.98
C PRO A 75 2.01 -5.60 -25.31
N ASP A 76 1.41 -6.29 -26.28
CA ASP A 76 1.89 -7.58 -26.79
C ASP A 76 1.98 -8.72 -25.76
N ASN A 77 1.18 -8.68 -24.68
CA ASN A 77 1.09 -9.80 -23.76
C ASN A 77 0.39 -11.03 -24.38
N ASN A 78 0.73 -12.23 -23.89
CA ASN A 78 0.27 -13.49 -24.47
C ASN A 78 -1.24 -13.78 -24.31
N ALA A 79 -1.97 -12.95 -23.56
CA ALA A 79 -3.38 -13.11 -23.27
C ALA A 79 -4.27 -12.00 -23.84
N LYS A 80 -3.68 -11.07 -24.63
CA LYS A 80 -4.37 -9.91 -25.21
C LYS A 80 -5.08 -9.05 -24.17
N VAL A 81 -4.56 -9.00 -22.95
CA VAL A 81 -5.12 -8.16 -21.88
C VAL A 81 -4.85 -6.71 -22.25
N VAL A 82 -5.88 -5.87 -22.21
CA VAL A 82 -5.80 -4.42 -22.47
C VAL A 82 -6.20 -3.59 -21.26
N GLY A 83 -6.78 -4.21 -20.24
CA GLY A 83 -7.02 -3.58 -18.96
C GLY A 83 -7.17 -4.57 -17.82
N GLN A 84 -6.80 -4.16 -16.61
CA GLN A 84 -6.96 -5.01 -15.42
C GLN A 84 -7.00 -4.20 -14.13
N ASP A 85 -7.62 -4.79 -13.09
CA ASP A 85 -7.69 -4.25 -11.74
C ASP A 85 -6.67 -4.89 -10.79
N TRP A 86 -6.27 -4.13 -9.77
CA TRP A 86 -5.45 -4.55 -8.65
C TRP A 86 -4.04 -5.01 -9.07
N GLY A 87 -3.66 -6.25 -8.80
CA GLY A 87 -2.29 -6.73 -9.01
C GLY A 87 -1.58 -7.07 -7.71
N TYR A 88 -2.19 -7.92 -6.89
CA TYR A 88 -1.51 -8.54 -5.76
C TYR A 88 -0.41 -9.45 -6.27
N SER A 89 0.68 -9.56 -5.52
CA SER A 89 1.79 -10.40 -5.94
C SER A 89 2.37 -11.22 -4.79
N ALA A 90 3.01 -12.34 -5.13
CA ALA A 90 3.79 -13.16 -4.21
C ALA A 90 4.94 -13.81 -4.96
N LYS A 91 6.11 -13.86 -4.33
CA LYS A 91 7.30 -14.51 -4.88
C LYS A 91 7.52 -15.88 -4.23
N LEU A 92 7.73 -16.91 -5.05
CA LEU A 92 8.13 -18.26 -4.62
C LEU A 92 9.32 -18.72 -5.44
N GLY A 93 10.49 -18.78 -4.81
CA GLY A 93 11.75 -19.01 -5.51
C GLY A 93 12.08 -17.83 -6.43
N SER A 94 12.40 -18.11 -7.69
CA SER A 94 12.70 -17.10 -8.71
C SER A 94 11.46 -16.65 -9.50
N THR A 95 10.25 -17.08 -9.12
CA THR A 95 9.02 -16.75 -9.85
C THR A 95 8.13 -15.84 -9.00
N THR A 96 7.71 -14.73 -9.58
CA THR A 96 6.68 -13.86 -9.00
C THR A 96 5.35 -14.14 -9.69
N TYR A 97 4.31 -14.38 -8.90
CA TYR A 97 2.94 -14.56 -9.37
C TYR A 97 2.16 -13.27 -9.09
N PHE A 98 1.34 -12.85 -10.04
CA PHE A 98 0.45 -11.70 -9.93
C PHE A 98 -0.99 -12.15 -10.13
N ILE A 99 -1.89 -11.72 -9.26
CA ILE A 99 -3.33 -11.93 -9.43
C ILE A 99 -4.03 -10.58 -9.54
N PHE A 100 -4.91 -10.50 -10.52
CA PHE A 100 -5.62 -9.28 -10.90
C PHE A 100 -7.13 -9.52 -10.76
N GLY A 101 -7.86 -8.45 -10.47
CA GLY A 101 -9.33 -8.46 -10.41
C GLY A 101 -9.94 -8.46 -11.81
N ASP A 102 -10.92 -7.59 -12.02
CA ASP A 102 -11.54 -7.41 -13.34
C ASP A 102 -10.47 -7.24 -14.41
N THR A 103 -10.52 -8.08 -15.45
CA THR A 103 -9.52 -8.18 -16.50
C THR A 103 -10.23 -8.18 -17.85
N PHE A 104 -9.79 -7.31 -18.73
CA PHE A 104 -10.37 -7.06 -20.04
C PHE A 104 -9.39 -7.49 -21.13
N SER A 105 -9.87 -8.31 -22.08
CA SER A 105 -9.09 -8.75 -23.23
C SER A 105 -9.62 -8.17 -24.54
N ASP A 106 -8.71 -7.74 -25.39
CA ASP A 106 -8.97 -7.28 -26.75
C ASP A 106 -9.25 -8.49 -27.66
N THR A 107 -10.49 -8.60 -28.13
CA THR A 107 -10.91 -9.73 -28.97
C THR A 107 -10.75 -9.50 -30.47
N ASN A 108 -10.51 -8.25 -30.91
CA ASN A 108 -10.42 -7.89 -32.32
C ASN A 108 -8.96 -7.62 -32.78
N GLY A 109 -8.03 -7.45 -31.84
CA GLY A 109 -6.61 -7.23 -32.10
C GLY A 109 -6.23 -5.79 -32.43
N ASP A 110 -7.09 -4.81 -32.13
CA ASP A 110 -6.82 -3.37 -32.34
C ASP A 110 -5.97 -2.73 -31.22
N GLY A 111 -5.72 -3.47 -30.14
CA GLY A 111 -4.91 -3.04 -29.00
C GLY A 111 -5.62 -2.08 -28.04
N GLY A 112 -6.95 -1.91 -28.17
CA GLY A 112 -7.75 -0.95 -27.41
C GLY A 112 -8.89 -1.58 -26.62
N LEU A 113 -9.47 -0.76 -25.72
CA LEU A 113 -10.76 -1.01 -25.09
C LEU A 113 -11.85 -0.34 -25.95
N SER A 114 -12.42 -1.07 -26.90
CA SER A 114 -13.62 -0.59 -27.61
C SER A 114 -14.89 -0.96 -26.82
N PRO A 115 -15.81 -0.01 -26.55
CA PRO A 115 -17.06 -0.30 -25.82
C PRO A 115 -18.07 -1.08 -26.66
N THR A 116 -17.85 -1.26 -27.96
CA THR A 116 -18.78 -1.97 -28.84
C THR A 116 -18.52 -3.48 -28.77
N ASP A 117 -19.25 -4.22 -27.93
CA ASP A 117 -19.47 -5.69 -27.89
C ASP A 117 -18.25 -6.66 -28.08
N GLU A 118 -17.02 -6.16 -28.19
CA GLU A 118 -15.85 -6.89 -28.66
C GLU A 118 -14.79 -7.05 -27.56
N MET A 119 -15.24 -7.10 -26.32
CA MET A 119 -14.38 -7.29 -25.14
C MET A 119 -14.83 -8.52 -24.34
N THR A 120 -13.86 -9.36 -23.97
CA THR A 120 -14.10 -10.38 -22.94
C THR A 120 -13.65 -9.84 -21.59
N ALA A 121 -14.56 -9.80 -20.62
CA ALA A 121 -14.27 -9.44 -19.24
C ALA A 121 -14.32 -10.69 -18.36
N ILE A 122 -13.30 -10.88 -17.52
CA ILE A 122 -13.27 -11.89 -16.46
C ILE A 122 -12.98 -11.22 -15.12
N GLY A 123 -13.60 -11.68 -14.03
CA GLY A 123 -13.47 -11.05 -12.71
C GLY A 123 -12.20 -11.40 -11.94
N ASN A 124 -11.33 -12.23 -12.51
CA ASN A 124 -10.02 -12.55 -11.96
C ASN A 124 -9.10 -13.10 -13.05
N SER A 125 -7.82 -12.79 -12.96
CA SER A 125 -6.78 -13.39 -13.80
C SER A 125 -5.48 -13.60 -13.02
N ILE A 126 -4.55 -14.34 -13.63
CA ILE A 126 -3.23 -14.60 -13.07
C ILE A 126 -2.16 -14.50 -14.14
N ALA A 127 -1.03 -13.91 -13.78
CA ALA A 127 0.20 -13.94 -14.54
C ALA A 127 1.38 -14.35 -13.68
N LYS A 128 2.49 -14.74 -14.30
CA LYS A 128 3.77 -14.95 -13.64
C LYS A 128 4.91 -14.36 -14.45
N THR A 129 6.00 -14.03 -13.77
CA THR A 129 7.26 -13.63 -14.38
C THR A 129 8.44 -14.18 -13.56
N THR A 130 9.60 -14.24 -14.19
CA THR A 130 10.89 -14.45 -13.52
C THR A 130 11.72 -13.18 -13.48
N ASP A 131 11.15 -12.06 -13.90
CA ASP A 131 11.78 -10.75 -13.76
C ASP A 131 11.97 -10.42 -12.27
N GLU A 132 13.15 -9.89 -11.95
CA GLU A 132 13.56 -9.53 -10.60
C GLU A 132 13.86 -8.03 -10.46
N VAL A 133 13.72 -7.27 -11.54
CA VAL A 133 13.92 -5.82 -11.56
C VAL A 133 12.58 -5.18 -11.87
N ALA A 134 12.15 -4.22 -11.04
CA ALA A 134 10.91 -3.48 -11.29
C ALA A 134 11.17 -2.02 -11.66
N GLY A 135 12.44 -1.57 -11.64
CA GLY A 135 12.83 -0.19 -11.93
C GLY A 135 12.74 0.20 -13.41
N ASP A 136 12.77 -0.81 -14.29
CA ASP A 136 12.65 -0.74 -15.75
C ASP A 136 11.33 -1.33 -16.27
N CYS A 137 10.32 -1.39 -15.38
CA CYS A 137 9.07 -2.15 -15.49
C CYS A 137 9.22 -3.61 -15.06
N ILE A 138 8.11 -4.35 -15.03
CA ILE A 138 8.12 -5.79 -14.85
C ILE A 138 7.81 -6.40 -16.21
N ASP A 139 8.79 -7.09 -16.78
CA ASP A 139 8.72 -7.66 -18.12
C ASP A 139 8.31 -9.13 -18.08
N ASN A 140 8.01 -9.67 -19.27
CA ASN A 140 7.72 -11.08 -19.51
C ASN A 140 6.58 -11.65 -18.63
N LEU A 141 5.60 -10.81 -18.25
CA LEU A 141 4.38 -11.28 -17.60
C LEU A 141 3.66 -12.26 -18.54
N THR A 142 3.67 -13.53 -18.17
CA THR A 142 2.97 -14.60 -18.88
C THR A 142 1.67 -14.90 -18.15
N TYR A 143 0.56 -14.63 -18.82
CA TYR A 143 -0.79 -14.85 -18.33
C TYR A 143 -1.26 -16.28 -18.55
N LYS A 144 -2.17 -16.75 -17.69
CA LYS A 144 -2.95 -17.97 -17.94
C LYS A 144 -3.94 -17.70 -19.08
N THR A 145 -3.94 -18.56 -20.10
CA THR A 145 -4.79 -18.38 -21.29
C THR A 145 -5.80 -19.51 -21.50
N ASP A 146 -6.91 -19.19 -22.15
CA ASP A 146 -7.85 -20.17 -22.70
C ASP A 146 -7.32 -20.76 -24.03
N SER A 147 -8.08 -21.67 -24.64
CA SER A 147 -7.72 -22.30 -25.92
C SER A 147 -7.71 -21.35 -27.12
N ARG A 148 -8.21 -20.12 -26.95
CA ARG A 148 -8.23 -19.06 -27.98
C ARG A 148 -7.11 -18.04 -27.77
N GLY A 149 -6.33 -18.17 -26.70
CA GLY A 149 -5.25 -17.23 -26.35
C GLY A 149 -5.72 -15.97 -25.63
N PHE A 150 -6.92 -15.96 -25.05
CA PHE A 150 -7.38 -14.88 -24.17
C PHE A 150 -7.05 -15.20 -22.71
N ALA A 151 -7.03 -14.20 -21.83
CA ALA A 151 -6.91 -14.42 -20.40
C ALA A 151 -7.98 -15.41 -19.92
N ALA A 152 -7.57 -16.42 -19.16
CA ALA A 152 -8.47 -17.37 -18.51
C ALA A 152 -8.63 -17.05 -17.02
N PRO A 153 -9.79 -17.33 -16.44
CA PRO A 153 -10.00 -17.11 -15.01
C PRO A 153 -9.03 -17.94 -14.18
N LEU A 154 -8.46 -17.30 -13.16
CA LEU A 154 -7.71 -17.95 -12.09
C LEU A 154 -8.60 -18.95 -11.34
N LEU A 155 -9.80 -18.52 -10.95
CA LEU A 155 -10.83 -19.36 -10.35
C LEU A 155 -12.13 -19.28 -11.17
N PRO A 156 -12.66 -20.42 -11.66
CA PRO A 156 -13.97 -20.45 -12.26
C PRO A 156 -15.07 -20.22 -11.20
N ARG A 157 -16.25 -19.83 -11.69
CA ARG A 157 -17.50 -19.88 -10.92
C ARG A 157 -17.77 -21.33 -10.52
N VAL A 158 -18.17 -21.54 -9.27
CA VAL A 158 -18.51 -22.88 -8.77
C VAL A 158 -20.01 -23.09 -8.61
N GLU A 159 -20.79 -22.00 -8.53
CA GLU A 159 -22.25 -22.06 -8.37
C GLU A 159 -22.97 -21.09 -9.33
N PRO A 160 -24.24 -21.38 -9.74
CA PRO A 160 -24.98 -20.55 -10.70
C PRO A 160 -25.31 -19.11 -10.24
N ASP A 161 -25.38 -18.91 -8.92
CA ASP A 161 -25.62 -17.64 -8.24
C ASP A 161 -24.31 -16.90 -7.85
N GLU A 162 -23.14 -17.46 -8.18
CA GLU A 162 -21.86 -16.78 -8.03
C GLU A 162 -21.49 -16.00 -9.30
N CYS A 163 -21.20 -14.71 -9.16
CA CYS A 163 -20.70 -13.89 -10.26
C CYS A 163 -19.26 -14.20 -10.65
N GLY A 164 -18.46 -14.56 -9.67
CA GLY A 164 -17.03 -14.71 -9.80
C GLY A 164 -16.37 -14.76 -8.42
N ALA A 165 -15.08 -15.07 -8.44
CA ALA A 165 -14.21 -14.93 -7.29
C ALA A 165 -13.31 -13.72 -7.51
N TRP A 166 -13.41 -12.68 -6.69
CA TRP A 166 -12.52 -11.52 -6.75
C TRP A 166 -11.31 -11.76 -5.84
N PRO A 167 -10.07 -11.52 -6.32
CA PRO A 167 -8.90 -11.79 -5.50
C PRO A 167 -8.76 -10.77 -4.37
N GLY A 168 -8.46 -11.23 -3.16
CA GLY A 168 -8.12 -10.34 -2.04
C GLY A 168 -6.61 -10.13 -1.89
N GLY A 169 -5.83 -11.20 -2.02
CA GLY A 169 -4.39 -11.12 -1.82
C GLY A 169 -3.74 -12.49 -1.89
N ILE A 170 -2.43 -12.51 -2.08
CA ILE A 170 -1.66 -13.71 -2.42
C ILE A 170 -0.41 -13.80 -1.54
N VAL A 171 -0.01 -15.02 -1.19
CA VAL A 171 1.12 -15.30 -0.32
C VAL A 171 1.83 -16.59 -0.73
N ALA A 172 3.16 -16.59 -0.62
CA ALA A 172 3.95 -17.81 -0.66
C ALA A 172 4.10 -18.34 0.77
N ALA A 173 3.57 -19.53 1.05
CA ALA A 173 3.61 -20.16 2.37
C ALA A 173 3.76 -21.67 2.23
N ASN A 174 4.52 -22.31 3.11
CA ASN A 174 4.70 -23.78 3.08
C ASN A 174 5.13 -24.33 1.70
N GLY A 175 5.96 -23.57 0.97
CA GLY A 175 6.44 -23.93 -0.36
C GLY A 175 5.38 -23.92 -1.47
N GLN A 176 4.20 -23.35 -1.22
CA GLN A 176 3.10 -23.22 -2.16
C GLN A 176 2.69 -21.75 -2.32
N ILE A 177 1.88 -21.47 -3.35
CA ILE A 177 1.21 -20.18 -3.52
C ILE A 177 -0.25 -20.32 -3.11
N TYR A 178 -0.66 -19.52 -2.14
CA TYR A 178 -2.02 -19.39 -1.66
C TYR A 178 -2.56 -18.00 -1.97
N PHE A 179 -3.87 -17.89 -2.14
CA PHE A 179 -4.52 -16.60 -2.26
C PHE A 179 -5.92 -16.65 -1.67
N PHE A 180 -6.34 -15.53 -1.10
CA PHE A 180 -7.70 -15.34 -0.61
C PHE A 180 -8.56 -14.73 -1.71
N TYR A 181 -9.84 -15.05 -1.71
CA TYR A 181 -10.80 -14.53 -2.67
C TYR A 181 -12.13 -14.22 -2.00
N LEU A 182 -12.89 -13.32 -2.61
CA LEU A 182 -14.27 -13.03 -2.27
C LEU A 182 -15.18 -13.72 -3.27
N SER A 183 -16.12 -14.53 -2.79
CA SER A 183 -17.14 -15.14 -3.64
C SER A 183 -18.30 -14.15 -3.82
N VAL A 184 -18.44 -13.55 -4.99
CA VAL A 184 -19.36 -12.43 -5.23
C VAL A 184 -20.74 -12.93 -5.67
N GLU A 185 -21.81 -12.34 -5.14
CA GLU A 185 -23.20 -12.69 -5.51
C GLU A 185 -23.54 -12.16 -6.91
N ARG A 186 -24.18 -12.99 -7.74
CA ARG A 186 -24.49 -12.70 -9.15
C ARG A 186 -25.27 -11.42 -9.38
N ASP A 187 -26.21 -11.10 -8.51
CA ASP A 187 -27.03 -9.90 -8.68
C ASP A 187 -26.33 -8.64 -8.12
N HIS A 188 -25.11 -8.80 -7.61
CA HIS A 188 -24.37 -7.80 -6.84
C HIS A 188 -22.92 -7.64 -7.34
N CYS A 189 -22.65 -7.99 -8.61
CA CYS A 189 -21.32 -7.87 -9.23
C CYS A 189 -20.88 -6.42 -9.50
N ILE A 190 -21.77 -5.44 -9.31
CA ILE A 190 -21.52 -4.04 -9.62
C ILE A 190 -21.18 -3.33 -8.31
N VAL A 191 -19.93 -2.84 -8.19
CA VAL A 191 -19.35 -2.26 -6.97
C VAL A 191 -20.18 -1.09 -6.40
N PHE A 192 -20.85 -0.32 -7.26
CA PHE A 192 -21.26 1.04 -6.92
C PHE A 192 -22.66 1.20 -6.31
N GLU A 193 -23.53 0.19 -6.38
CA GLU A 193 -24.91 0.35 -5.90
C GLU A 193 -25.30 -0.67 -4.83
N ASN A 194 -24.95 -1.94 -5.02
CA ASN A 194 -25.29 -3.00 -4.09
C ASN A 194 -24.21 -4.09 -4.20
N PHE A 195 -22.97 -3.82 -3.79
CA PHE A 195 -21.99 -4.91 -3.74
C PHE A 195 -22.33 -5.88 -2.59
N ARG A 196 -22.29 -7.18 -2.88
CA ARG A 196 -22.46 -8.24 -1.90
C ARG A 196 -21.63 -9.46 -2.29
N ALA A 197 -20.96 -10.03 -1.29
CA ALA A 197 -20.30 -11.32 -1.40
C ALA A 197 -21.01 -12.33 -0.50
N TYR A 198 -20.79 -13.62 -0.75
CA TYR A 198 -21.14 -14.69 0.17
C TYR A 198 -20.16 -14.78 1.33
N GLY A 199 -18.89 -14.41 1.09
CA GLY A 199 -17.84 -14.47 2.08
C GLY A 199 -16.45 -14.49 1.44
N THR A 200 -15.44 -14.72 2.27
CA THR A 200 -14.03 -14.85 1.89
C THR A 200 -13.61 -16.32 1.98
N GLY A 201 -12.95 -16.83 0.94
CA GLY A 201 -12.39 -18.18 0.90
C GLY A 201 -10.88 -18.17 0.62
N LEU A 202 -10.29 -19.36 0.71
CA LEU A 202 -8.88 -19.62 0.42
C LEU A 202 -8.76 -20.49 -0.83
N ALA A 203 -7.76 -20.24 -1.66
CA ALA A 203 -7.39 -21.09 -2.78
C ALA A 203 -5.87 -21.26 -2.87
N LYS A 204 -5.43 -22.27 -3.64
CA LYS A 204 -4.02 -22.52 -3.91
C LYS A 204 -3.76 -22.79 -5.37
N ILE A 205 -2.57 -22.42 -5.84
CA ILE A 205 -2.08 -22.84 -7.16
C ILE A 205 -1.63 -24.31 -7.06
N THR A 206 -2.32 -25.20 -7.76
CA THR A 206 -2.04 -26.65 -7.77
C THR A 206 -1.06 -27.05 -8.87
N ASN A 207 -0.94 -26.25 -9.93
CA ASN A 207 0.07 -26.40 -10.96
C ASN A 207 0.71 -25.05 -11.28
N ARG A 208 2.00 -24.92 -10.96
CA ARG A 208 2.78 -23.67 -11.14
C ARG A 208 3.12 -23.36 -12.60
N ASP A 209 3.14 -24.37 -13.46
CA ASP A 209 3.46 -24.21 -14.88
C ASP A 209 2.26 -23.66 -15.64
N THR A 210 1.08 -24.25 -15.42
CA THR A 210 -0.19 -23.85 -16.06
C THR A 210 -0.98 -22.82 -15.26
N MET A 211 -0.55 -22.49 -14.04
CA MET A 211 -1.26 -21.61 -13.11
C MET A 211 -2.69 -22.09 -12.79
N GLU A 212 -2.90 -23.41 -12.78
CA GLU A 212 -4.16 -23.97 -12.31
C GLU A 212 -4.29 -23.81 -10.80
N ALA A 213 -5.49 -23.50 -10.34
CA ALA A 213 -5.80 -23.25 -8.95
C ALA A 213 -7.03 -24.03 -8.48
N THR A 214 -7.14 -24.22 -7.17
CA THR A 214 -8.27 -24.91 -6.55
C THR A 214 -8.63 -24.24 -5.24
N ARG A 215 -9.94 -24.10 -4.98
CA ARG A 215 -10.46 -23.59 -3.72
C ARG A 215 -10.22 -24.61 -2.59
N ILE A 216 -9.90 -24.13 -1.40
CA ILE A 216 -9.62 -24.91 -0.21
C ILE A 216 -10.83 -24.86 0.71
N GLY A 217 -11.24 -26.04 1.18
CA GLY A 217 -12.37 -26.21 2.09
C GLY A 217 -13.34 -27.27 1.60
N THR A 218 -14.48 -27.36 2.26
CA THR A 218 -15.54 -28.34 1.93
C THR A 218 -16.79 -27.65 1.41
N GLY A 219 -17.57 -28.37 0.61
CA GLY A 219 -18.84 -27.90 0.10
C GLY A 219 -18.74 -27.24 -1.29
N PRO A 220 -19.90 -26.84 -1.85
CA PRO A 220 -19.99 -26.27 -3.20
C PRO A 220 -19.27 -24.92 -3.31
N ARG A 221 -19.37 -24.11 -2.26
CA ARG A 221 -18.73 -22.79 -2.14
C ARG A 221 -17.93 -22.78 -0.84
N PRO A 222 -16.67 -23.25 -0.84
CA PRO A 222 -15.86 -23.26 0.36
C PRO A 222 -15.48 -21.81 0.72
N LEU A 223 -15.79 -21.42 1.96
CA LEU A 223 -15.52 -20.10 2.54
C LEU A 223 -14.94 -20.31 3.94
N PHE A 224 -14.04 -19.43 4.35
CA PHE A 224 -13.48 -19.39 5.71
C PHE A 224 -14.18 -18.36 6.59
N TRP A 225 -14.72 -17.30 5.97
CA TRP A 225 -15.45 -16.24 6.67
C TRP A 225 -16.68 -15.87 5.88
N ASP A 226 -17.82 -15.82 6.57
CA ASP A 226 -19.10 -15.49 5.97
C ASP A 226 -19.26 -13.98 5.75
N TRP A 227 -20.19 -13.61 4.87
CA TRP A 227 -20.60 -12.21 4.73
C TRP A 227 -21.09 -11.63 6.06
N GLY A 228 -20.55 -10.47 6.43
CA GLY A 228 -20.84 -9.81 7.71
C GLY A 228 -19.73 -10.02 8.75
N GLU A 229 -18.89 -11.02 8.56
CA GLU A 229 -17.62 -11.14 9.28
C GLU A 229 -16.54 -10.24 8.65
N PRO A 230 -15.42 -9.95 9.35
CA PRO A 230 -14.28 -9.34 8.71
C PRO A 230 -13.80 -10.19 7.53
N SER A 231 -13.70 -9.58 6.35
CA SER A 231 -13.19 -10.21 5.15
C SER A 231 -11.66 -10.27 5.19
N PHE A 232 -11.11 -11.30 5.83
CA PHE A 232 -9.67 -11.54 5.93
C PHE A 232 -9.09 -11.99 4.59
N ALA A 233 -8.58 -11.04 3.80
CA ALA A 233 -8.24 -11.31 2.40
C ALA A 233 -6.82 -10.90 2.00
N HIS A 234 -6.07 -10.18 2.85
CA HIS A 234 -4.72 -9.68 2.50
C HIS A 234 -3.65 -10.35 3.36
N PRO A 235 -3.07 -11.47 2.89
CA PRO A 235 -2.07 -12.20 3.61
C PRO A 235 -0.67 -11.60 3.44
N PHE A 236 0.18 -11.80 4.45
CA PHE A 236 1.62 -11.59 4.36
C PHE A 236 2.35 -12.52 5.34
N THR A 237 3.59 -12.89 5.02
CA THR A 237 4.40 -13.74 5.90
C THR A 237 5.21 -12.92 6.89
N VAL A 238 5.38 -13.46 8.09
CA VAL A 238 6.27 -12.92 9.12
C VAL A 238 7.27 -14.00 9.52
N SER A 239 8.48 -13.59 9.92
CA SER A 239 9.50 -14.50 10.43
C SER A 239 8.94 -15.42 11.51
N GLY A 240 9.28 -16.72 11.44
CA GLY A 240 8.81 -17.73 12.41
C GLY A 240 7.66 -18.61 11.92
N GLY A 241 7.37 -18.63 10.62
CA GLY A 241 6.44 -19.57 10.00
C GLY A 241 4.97 -19.23 10.23
N TRP A 242 4.66 -17.93 10.30
CA TRP A 242 3.29 -17.43 10.46
C TRP A 242 2.87 -16.66 9.22
N VAL A 243 1.62 -16.88 8.81
CA VAL A 243 0.90 -16.04 7.85
C VAL A 243 -0.04 -15.16 8.65
N TYR A 244 0.06 -13.85 8.45
CA TYR A 244 -0.86 -12.85 8.97
C TYR A 244 -1.82 -12.47 7.85
N ILE A 245 -3.10 -12.28 8.18
CA ILE A 245 -4.13 -11.93 7.21
C ILE A 245 -4.87 -10.71 7.75
N LEU A 246 -4.89 -9.64 6.95
CA LEU A 246 -5.66 -8.45 7.27
C LEU A 246 -7.06 -8.57 6.70
N GLY A 247 -8.03 -8.04 7.44
CA GLY A 247 -9.42 -7.99 7.02
C GLY A 247 -10.15 -6.77 7.51
N THR A 248 -11.26 -6.46 6.85
CA THR A 248 -12.13 -5.32 7.16
C THR A 248 -13.57 -5.81 7.14
N ARG A 249 -14.47 -5.18 7.90
CA ARG A 249 -15.88 -5.63 7.93
C ARG A 249 -16.63 -5.24 6.66
N THR A 250 -17.53 -6.13 6.27
CA THR A 250 -18.53 -5.94 5.22
C THR A 250 -19.94 -5.78 5.82
N PRO A 251 -20.83 -4.92 5.28
CA PRO A 251 -20.58 -3.96 4.21
C PRO A 251 -19.56 -2.90 4.64
N ILE A 252 -18.89 -2.31 3.65
CA ILE A 252 -17.76 -1.40 3.84
C ILE A 252 -18.22 -0.19 4.67
N ASP A 253 -17.64 -0.04 5.85
CA ASP A 253 -17.68 1.19 6.63
C ASP A 253 -16.36 1.94 6.40
N PRO A 254 -16.36 3.23 5.98
CA PRO A 254 -15.13 4.03 5.88
C PRO A 254 -14.41 4.22 7.23
N LEU A 255 -15.06 3.87 8.35
CA LEU A 255 -14.46 3.79 9.68
C LEU A 255 -14.22 2.35 10.12
N SER A 256 -14.30 1.37 9.21
CA SER A 256 -14.06 -0.01 9.57
C SER A 256 -12.64 -0.13 10.12
N PRO A 257 -12.46 -0.71 11.30
CA PRO A 257 -11.13 -1.04 11.79
C PRO A 257 -10.47 -2.12 10.93
N VAL A 258 -9.14 -2.12 10.89
CA VAL A 258 -8.36 -3.21 10.29
C VAL A 258 -8.18 -4.34 11.30
N TYR A 259 -8.77 -5.49 11.00
CA TYR A 259 -8.66 -6.71 11.77
C TYR A 259 -7.45 -7.52 11.34
N VAL A 260 -6.93 -8.35 12.25
CA VAL A 260 -5.80 -9.25 11.99
C VAL A 260 -6.15 -10.66 12.44
N ALA A 261 -5.99 -11.60 11.51
CA ALA A 261 -5.92 -13.03 11.80
C ALA A 261 -4.48 -13.52 11.57
N ARG A 262 -4.14 -14.68 12.12
CA ARG A 262 -2.91 -15.40 11.77
C ARG A 262 -3.11 -16.90 11.81
N VAL A 263 -2.25 -17.61 11.11
CA VAL A 263 -2.18 -19.08 11.08
C VAL A 263 -0.75 -19.52 10.82
N ARG A 264 -0.35 -20.72 11.27
CA ARG A 264 0.93 -21.28 10.87
C ARG A 264 0.93 -21.60 9.38
N GLU A 265 2.06 -21.42 8.71
CA GLU A 265 2.17 -21.68 7.27
C GLU A 265 1.74 -23.10 6.88
N ASN A 266 2.11 -24.11 7.67
CA ASN A 266 1.75 -25.51 7.44
C ASN A 266 0.29 -25.84 7.81
N GLU A 267 -0.45 -24.90 8.40
CA GLU A 267 -1.84 -25.03 8.84
C GLU A 267 -2.77 -24.10 8.07
N ILE A 268 -2.27 -23.34 7.08
CA ILE A 268 -3.05 -22.32 6.34
C ILE A 268 -4.33 -22.87 5.70
N GLU A 269 -4.35 -24.15 5.32
CA GLU A 269 -5.51 -24.81 4.74
C GLU A 269 -6.59 -25.23 5.77
N GLN A 270 -6.31 -25.07 7.08
CA GLN A 270 -7.18 -25.50 8.17
C GLN A 270 -7.88 -24.29 8.81
N GLU A 271 -9.09 -23.98 8.38
CA GLU A 271 -9.89 -22.85 8.88
C GLU A 271 -9.94 -22.77 10.42
N GLY A 272 -10.10 -23.90 11.10
CA GLY A 272 -10.17 -23.98 12.57
C GLY A 272 -8.85 -23.70 13.31
N GLN A 273 -7.73 -23.46 12.61
CA GLN A 273 -6.43 -23.12 13.21
C GLN A 273 -6.12 -21.62 13.18
N TYR A 274 -7.03 -20.80 12.65
CA TYR A 274 -6.83 -19.36 12.61
C TYR A 274 -7.07 -18.73 13.98
N GLU A 275 -6.13 -17.90 14.38
CA GLU A 275 -6.22 -17.08 15.59
C GLU A 275 -6.46 -15.62 15.21
N TYR A 276 -7.27 -14.92 16.00
CA TYR A 276 -7.67 -13.54 15.75
C TYR A 276 -7.13 -12.62 16.83
N TRP A 277 -6.61 -11.46 16.44
CA TRP A 277 -6.11 -10.49 17.40
C TRP A 277 -7.27 -9.74 18.05
N ASN A 278 -7.38 -9.86 19.37
CA ASN A 278 -8.31 -9.08 20.17
C ASN A 278 -7.59 -7.89 20.79
N VAL A 279 -7.83 -6.70 20.26
CA VAL A 279 -7.18 -5.45 20.73
C VAL A 279 -7.54 -5.13 22.18
N SER A 280 -8.77 -5.44 22.63
CA SER A 280 -9.24 -5.16 23.99
C SER A 280 -8.51 -6.00 25.04
N SER A 281 -8.32 -7.30 24.79
CA SER A 281 -7.57 -8.18 25.68
C SER A 281 -6.06 -8.20 25.40
N ARG A 282 -5.62 -7.59 24.29
CA ARG A 282 -4.25 -7.66 23.75
C ARG A 282 -3.75 -9.11 23.68
N SER A 283 -4.60 -10.00 23.17
CA SER A 283 -4.32 -11.44 23.06
C SER A 283 -4.91 -12.03 21.79
N TRP A 284 -4.35 -13.16 21.37
CA TRP A 284 -4.93 -14.00 20.31
C TRP A 284 -6.11 -14.82 20.86
N VAL A 285 -7.17 -14.97 20.08
CA VAL A 285 -8.38 -15.74 20.42
C VAL A 285 -8.81 -16.61 19.23
N ASP A 286 -9.47 -17.74 19.49
CA ASP A 286 -9.80 -18.74 18.45
C ASP A 286 -11.13 -18.46 17.74
N GLN A 287 -11.75 -17.31 18.01
CA GLN A 287 -13.05 -16.92 17.46
C GLN A 287 -12.95 -15.50 16.91
N VAL A 288 -13.60 -15.27 15.77
CA VAL A 288 -13.71 -13.93 15.17
C VAL A 288 -14.32 -12.98 16.21
N PRO A 289 -13.64 -11.87 16.56
CA PRO A 289 -14.16 -10.94 17.55
C PRO A 289 -15.50 -10.32 17.11
N GLN A 290 -16.57 -10.73 17.80
CA GLN A 290 -17.92 -10.22 17.58
C GLN A 290 -18.06 -8.79 18.12
N GLY A 291 -18.81 -7.93 17.42
CA GLY A 291 -19.29 -6.64 17.97
C GLY A 291 -18.27 -5.51 18.25
N GLY A 292 -17.51 -5.06 17.25
CA GLY A 292 -16.79 -3.78 17.35
C GLY A 292 -15.48 -3.83 18.13
N ALA A 293 -14.79 -4.97 18.11
CA ALA A 293 -13.38 -4.99 18.51
C ALA A 293 -12.62 -3.94 17.69
N ALA A 294 -11.85 -3.09 18.38
CA ALA A 294 -10.96 -2.13 17.74
C ALA A 294 -9.97 -2.89 16.85
N GLY A 295 -9.65 -2.31 15.69
CA GLY A 295 -8.62 -2.83 14.80
C GLY A 295 -7.23 -2.41 15.25
N ILE A 296 -6.21 -2.88 14.54
CA ILE A 296 -4.84 -2.41 14.75
C ILE A 296 -4.67 -0.93 14.34
N PHE A 297 -5.53 -0.42 13.45
CA PHE A 297 -5.76 1.00 13.18
C PHE A 297 -7.07 1.20 12.39
N GLU A 298 -7.48 2.45 12.24
CA GLU A 298 -8.66 2.92 11.49
C GLU A 298 -8.23 3.87 10.35
N ASP A 299 -9.19 4.49 9.65
CA ASP A 299 -8.98 5.52 8.61
C ASP A 299 -8.31 5.05 7.30
N HIS A 300 -8.75 3.89 6.78
CA HIS A 300 -8.43 3.45 5.42
C HIS A 300 -9.63 3.66 4.49
N SER A 301 -9.41 3.85 3.19
CA SER A 301 -10.51 4.22 2.27
C SER A 301 -11.56 3.12 2.09
N TYR A 302 -12.75 3.60 1.76
CA TYR A 302 -13.88 2.85 1.22
C TYR A 302 -13.46 1.86 0.13
N GLY A 303 -13.90 0.60 0.21
CA GLY A 303 -13.80 -0.36 -0.89
C GLY A 303 -13.46 -1.77 -0.44
N ILE A 304 -14.17 -2.73 -1.00
CA ILE A 304 -13.77 -4.13 -0.98
C ILE A 304 -12.54 -4.23 -1.88
N GLY A 305 -11.41 -4.61 -1.30
CA GLY A 305 -10.09 -4.58 -1.96
C GLY A 305 -9.16 -3.43 -1.51
N ASN A 306 -9.62 -2.49 -0.68
CA ASN A 306 -8.75 -1.45 -0.09
C ASN A 306 -8.18 -1.83 1.29
N ILE A 307 -8.07 -3.13 1.57
CA ILE A 307 -7.41 -3.60 2.79
C ILE A 307 -5.90 -3.30 2.64
N PRO A 308 -5.25 -2.77 3.69
CA PRO A 308 -3.83 -2.42 3.59
C PRO A 308 -2.94 -3.59 3.19
N THR A 309 -1.83 -3.28 2.51
CA THR A 309 -0.72 -4.21 2.37
C THR A 309 0.34 -3.89 3.41
N ILE A 310 0.79 -4.89 4.16
CA ILE A 310 1.84 -4.74 5.18
C ILE A 310 3.08 -5.53 4.74
N ALA A 311 4.24 -4.88 4.85
CA ALA A 311 5.53 -5.52 4.72
C ALA A 311 6.51 -4.91 5.73
N TYR A 312 7.51 -5.69 6.15
CA TYR A 312 8.61 -5.14 6.91
C TYR A 312 9.56 -4.39 5.97
N ASN A 313 9.90 -3.16 6.33
CA ASN A 313 10.81 -2.30 5.62
C ASN A 313 12.12 -2.15 6.41
N SER A 314 13.23 -2.59 5.82
CA SER A 314 14.55 -2.61 6.46
C SER A 314 15.14 -1.23 6.69
N ALA A 315 14.91 -0.26 5.80
CA ALA A 315 15.42 1.11 5.95
C ALA A 315 14.73 1.85 7.09
N LEU A 316 13.44 1.59 7.31
CA LEU A 316 12.67 2.14 8.43
C LEU A 316 12.81 1.32 9.73
N ASP A 317 13.40 0.13 9.66
CA ASP A 317 13.39 -0.91 10.72
C ASP A 317 11.99 -1.16 11.30
N ARG A 318 10.95 -1.16 10.46
CA ARG A 318 9.54 -1.18 10.89
C ARG A 318 8.64 -1.87 9.87
N TYR A 319 7.48 -2.34 10.33
CA TYR A 319 6.39 -2.67 9.41
C TYR A 319 5.78 -1.41 8.80
N LEU A 320 5.61 -1.41 7.48
CA LEU A 320 5.00 -0.37 6.67
C LEU A 320 3.69 -0.90 6.10
N ALA A 321 2.58 -0.22 6.42
CA ALA A 321 1.27 -0.44 5.82
C ALA A 321 1.04 0.58 4.71
N LEU A 322 0.67 0.14 3.51
CA LEU A 322 0.20 0.98 2.41
C LEU A 322 -1.26 0.68 2.09
N TYR A 323 -2.02 1.72 1.78
CA TYR A 323 -3.44 1.60 1.45
C TYR A 323 -3.93 2.87 0.75
N SER A 324 -5.05 2.76 0.05
CA SER A 324 -5.71 3.91 -0.57
C SER A 324 -6.45 4.74 0.47
N CYS A 325 -6.47 6.06 0.29
CA CYS A 325 -7.07 7.01 1.22
C CYS A 325 -7.65 8.22 0.49
N GLY A 326 -8.22 9.17 1.23
CA GLY A 326 -8.68 10.45 0.66
C GLY A 326 -10.14 10.53 0.25
N VAL A 327 -10.98 9.58 0.67
CA VAL A 327 -12.41 9.61 0.37
C VAL A 327 -13.07 10.81 1.07
N GLN A 328 -13.52 11.80 0.29
CA GLN A 328 -14.29 12.93 0.82
C GLN A 328 -15.71 12.48 1.18
N ARG A 329 -16.02 12.48 2.48
CA ARG A 329 -17.37 12.16 3.02
C ARG A 329 -18.48 13.15 2.62
N SER A 330 -18.14 14.27 2.01
CA SER A 330 -19.04 15.43 1.90
C SER A 330 -19.94 15.44 0.68
N LEU A 331 -19.82 14.47 -0.24
CA LEU A 331 -20.68 14.41 -1.43
C LEU A 331 -21.29 13.02 -1.60
N PRO A 332 -22.62 12.91 -1.77
CA PRO A 332 -23.34 11.63 -1.82
C PRO A 332 -22.96 10.71 -3.00
N LEU A 333 -22.02 11.11 -3.87
CA LEU A 333 -21.62 10.39 -5.09
C LEU A 333 -20.12 10.56 -5.46
N LYS A 334 -19.25 11.05 -4.57
CA LYS A 334 -17.80 11.12 -4.81
C LYS A 334 -17.05 10.26 -3.80
N THR A 335 -17.07 8.94 -4.03
CA THR A 335 -16.46 7.93 -3.14
C THR A 335 -15.05 7.51 -3.57
N SER A 336 -14.35 8.40 -4.26
CA SER A 336 -13.11 8.05 -4.92
C SER A 336 -11.91 8.21 -4.00
N ALA A 337 -11.13 7.14 -3.84
CA ALA A 337 -9.80 7.25 -3.27
C ALA A 337 -8.89 7.91 -4.31
N THR A 338 -8.32 9.06 -3.97
CA THR A 338 -7.39 9.78 -4.85
C THR A 338 -5.96 9.75 -4.32
N MET A 339 -5.74 9.20 -3.12
CA MET A 339 -4.46 9.27 -2.44
C MET A 339 -3.96 7.87 -2.03
N ILE A 340 -2.63 7.74 -1.96
CA ILE A 340 -1.97 6.62 -1.31
C ILE A 340 -1.49 7.09 0.07
N CYS A 341 -1.91 6.39 1.11
CA CYS A 341 -1.48 6.61 2.47
C CYS A 341 -0.54 5.50 2.94
N ALA A 342 0.27 5.86 3.94
CA ALA A 342 1.14 4.94 4.63
C ALA A 342 1.05 5.11 6.16
N ARG A 343 1.30 4.02 6.88
CA ARG A 343 1.52 3.99 8.33
C ARG A 343 2.72 3.11 8.65
N THR A 344 3.42 3.43 9.73
CA THR A 344 4.49 2.58 10.26
C THR A 344 4.14 2.08 11.66
N ALA A 345 4.55 0.86 11.98
CA ALA A 345 4.45 0.35 13.35
C ALA A 345 5.31 1.21 14.30
N GLN A 346 4.80 1.52 15.49
CA GLN A 346 5.54 2.29 16.50
C GLN A 346 6.68 1.48 17.13
N GLN A 347 6.55 0.16 17.16
CA GLN A 347 7.62 -0.74 17.55
C GLN A 347 8.56 -0.98 16.36
N SER A 348 9.87 -0.83 16.57
CA SER A 348 10.89 -1.19 15.58
C SER A 348 11.20 -2.68 15.59
N GLY A 349 11.87 -3.16 14.55
CA GLY A 349 12.19 -4.55 14.32
C GLY A 349 11.07 -5.33 13.63
N SER A 350 11.42 -6.53 13.16
CA SER A 350 10.53 -7.44 12.45
C SER A 350 9.70 -8.35 13.38
N SER A 351 9.67 -8.06 14.69
CA SER A 351 8.93 -8.88 15.66
C SER A 351 7.44 -8.96 15.30
N PRO A 352 6.80 -10.14 15.37
CA PRO A 352 5.36 -10.24 15.13
C PRO A 352 4.51 -9.37 16.07
N THR A 353 5.03 -9.00 17.25
CA THR A 353 4.36 -8.10 18.19
C THR A 353 4.20 -6.67 17.65
N ALA A 354 5.06 -6.25 16.72
CA ALA A 354 5.01 -4.90 16.15
C ALA A 354 3.76 -4.70 15.27
N ILE A 355 3.25 -5.78 14.65
CA ILE A 355 2.03 -5.75 13.81
C ILE A 355 0.79 -5.48 14.66
N THR A 356 0.71 -6.15 15.82
CA THR A 356 -0.39 -6.05 16.78
C THR A 356 -0.23 -4.93 17.82
N GLY A 357 0.90 -4.23 17.73
CA GLY A 357 1.22 -3.08 18.56
C GLY A 357 0.51 -1.81 18.08
N ASP A 358 0.97 -0.68 18.59
CA ASP A 358 0.44 0.61 18.18
C ASP A 358 1.07 1.05 16.85
N TRP A 359 0.30 1.77 16.03
CA TRP A 359 0.71 2.29 14.73
C TRP A 359 0.80 3.81 14.76
N ASN A 360 1.67 4.39 13.94
CA ASN A 360 1.75 5.83 13.76
C ASN A 360 0.52 6.38 13.04
N GLU A 361 0.32 7.69 13.18
CA GLU A 361 -0.69 8.43 12.42
C GLU A 361 -0.51 8.27 10.90
N PRO A 362 -1.61 8.28 10.13
CA PRO A 362 -1.56 8.07 8.69
C PRO A 362 -0.84 9.24 8.02
N LYS A 363 -0.06 8.92 6.98
CA LYS A 363 0.62 9.91 6.14
C LYS A 363 0.20 9.72 4.69
N VAL A 364 -0.28 10.79 4.06
CA VAL A 364 -0.41 10.81 2.60
C VAL A 364 1.01 10.83 2.02
N ILE A 365 1.32 9.80 1.23
CA ILE A 365 2.64 9.64 0.59
C ILE A 365 2.57 9.90 -0.92
N TYR A 366 1.37 9.87 -1.50
CA TYR A 366 1.13 10.24 -2.89
C TYR A 366 -0.30 10.73 -3.05
N ASP A 367 -0.46 11.83 -3.77
CA ASP A 367 -1.76 12.35 -4.20
C ASP A 367 -1.82 12.10 -5.71
N CYS A 368 -2.69 11.19 -6.13
CA CYS A 368 -2.80 10.84 -7.53
C CYS A 368 -3.44 12.04 -8.24
N PRO A 369 -2.75 12.68 -9.20
CA PRO A 369 -3.24 13.92 -9.77
C PRO A 369 -4.63 13.70 -10.38
N ASP A 370 -5.59 14.50 -9.91
CA ASP A 370 -6.88 14.68 -10.56
C ASP A 370 -6.61 15.39 -11.89
N ASP A 371 -6.31 14.65 -12.95
CA ASP A 371 -6.24 15.26 -14.27
C ASP A 371 -7.66 15.55 -14.77
N PHE A 372 -8.24 16.65 -14.28
CA PHE A 372 -9.55 17.14 -14.68
C PHE A 372 -9.65 17.44 -16.19
N ALA A 373 -8.53 17.51 -16.92
CA ALA A 373 -8.53 17.81 -18.35
C ALA A 373 -8.99 16.64 -19.22
N VAL A 374 -8.84 15.39 -18.76
CA VAL A 374 -9.18 14.17 -19.54
C VAL A 374 -10.55 13.58 -19.16
N GLY A 375 -11.36 14.35 -18.44
CA GLY A 375 -12.56 13.86 -17.77
C GLY A 375 -12.25 13.29 -16.38
N PRO A 376 -13.24 13.17 -15.49
CA PRO A 376 -12.99 12.73 -14.13
C PRO A 376 -12.50 11.28 -14.12
N TRP A 377 -11.19 11.10 -13.94
CA TRP A 377 -10.65 9.86 -13.37
C TRP A 377 -11.46 9.52 -12.14
N LEU A 378 -11.95 8.28 -12.08
CA LEU A 378 -12.73 7.86 -10.94
C LEU A 378 -11.78 7.65 -9.78
N ASP A 379 -10.85 6.70 -9.87
CA ASP A 379 -10.22 6.22 -8.65
C ASP A 379 -8.71 5.91 -8.84
N CYS A 380 -7.94 6.24 -7.80
CA CYS A 380 -6.58 5.75 -7.54
C CYS A 380 -6.64 4.84 -6.31
N TYR A 381 -6.87 3.55 -6.54
CA TYR A 381 -7.17 2.60 -5.48
C TYR A 381 -6.30 1.34 -5.55
N GLY A 382 -6.40 0.49 -4.54
CA GLY A 382 -5.60 -0.74 -4.47
C GLY A 382 -4.10 -0.45 -4.38
N ALA A 383 -3.68 0.42 -3.46
CA ALA A 383 -2.26 0.69 -3.23
C ALA A 383 -1.54 -0.52 -2.61
N PHE A 384 -0.85 -1.31 -3.44
CA PHE A 384 -0.20 -2.55 -3.02
C PHE A 384 1.31 -2.48 -3.22
N GLN A 385 2.08 -2.80 -2.18
CA GLN A 385 3.54 -2.86 -2.27
C GLN A 385 4.05 -4.21 -2.78
N TYR A 386 5.16 -4.18 -3.52
CA TYR A 386 5.92 -5.36 -3.96
C TYR A 386 7.28 -5.42 -3.23
N PRO A 387 7.31 -5.95 -1.99
CA PRO A 387 8.42 -5.73 -1.08
C PRO A 387 9.76 -6.35 -1.51
N TRP A 388 9.76 -7.36 -2.40
CA TRP A 388 10.99 -8.01 -2.88
C TRP A 388 11.66 -7.32 -4.06
N TYR A 389 11.02 -6.34 -4.71
CA TYR A 389 11.69 -5.52 -5.72
C TYR A 389 12.43 -4.32 -5.13
N GLY A 390 12.06 -3.92 -3.90
CA GLY A 390 12.70 -2.82 -3.20
C GLY A 390 14.00 -3.22 -2.47
N ASP A 391 14.78 -2.23 -2.10
CA ASP A 391 16.04 -2.37 -1.33
C ASP A 391 15.93 -1.79 0.09
N GLY A 392 14.73 -1.39 0.50
CA GLY A 392 14.43 -0.82 1.82
C GLY A 392 14.01 0.63 1.70
N ASP A 393 14.93 1.51 1.30
CA ASP A 393 14.60 2.92 1.09
C ASP A 393 13.95 3.15 -0.29
N THR A 394 14.04 2.20 -1.21
CA THR A 394 13.21 2.14 -2.42
C THR A 394 12.12 1.09 -2.26
N ILE A 395 10.87 1.45 -2.53
CA ILE A 395 9.73 0.52 -2.58
C ILE A 395 8.99 0.65 -3.90
N TYR A 396 8.42 -0.45 -4.38
CA TYR A 396 7.58 -0.47 -5.55
C TYR A 396 6.13 -0.65 -5.14
N VAL A 397 5.26 0.20 -5.67
CA VAL A 397 3.83 0.25 -5.32
C VAL A 397 3.01 0.25 -6.60
N VAL A 398 1.99 -0.59 -6.66
CA VAL A 398 0.97 -0.50 -7.69
C VAL A 398 -0.29 0.17 -7.19
N ALA A 399 -1.00 0.84 -8.08
CA ALA A 399 -2.36 1.30 -7.85
C ALA A 399 -3.17 1.22 -9.14
N SER A 400 -4.41 0.75 -9.03
CA SER A 400 -5.38 0.78 -10.12
C SER A 400 -5.73 2.21 -10.49
N ARG A 401 -5.91 2.45 -11.78
CA ARG A 401 -6.48 3.67 -12.35
C ARG A 401 -7.56 3.31 -13.35
N ASN A 402 -8.74 3.88 -13.14
CA ASN A 402 -9.88 3.72 -14.03
C ASN A 402 -10.45 5.07 -14.45
N THR A 403 -10.73 5.22 -15.74
CA THR A 403 -11.65 6.26 -16.21
C THR A 403 -13.07 5.86 -15.88
N ARG A 404 -13.91 6.82 -15.52
CA ARG A 404 -15.33 6.58 -15.24
C ARG A 404 -15.94 5.80 -16.40
N PRO A 405 -16.59 4.63 -16.17
CA PRO A 405 -17.47 4.09 -17.19
C PRO A 405 -18.47 5.20 -17.48
N PRO A 406 -18.66 5.55 -18.75
CA PRO A 406 -19.46 6.70 -19.06
C PRO A 406 -20.86 6.49 -18.53
N VAL A 407 -21.41 7.56 -17.95
CA VAL A 407 -22.79 7.58 -17.45
C VAL A 407 -23.78 7.41 -18.62
N GLU A 408 -23.31 7.62 -19.86
CA GLU A 408 -24.04 7.40 -21.08
C GLU A 408 -23.66 6.06 -21.74
N PRO A 409 -24.65 5.22 -22.11
CA PRO A 409 -24.41 4.05 -22.94
C PRO A 409 -23.62 4.41 -24.20
N GLY A 410 -22.44 3.81 -24.39
CA GLY A 410 -21.67 3.91 -25.64
C GLY A 410 -20.48 4.88 -25.65
N ALA A 411 -20.14 5.54 -24.55
CA ALA A 411 -18.83 6.18 -24.47
C ALA A 411 -17.74 5.16 -24.06
N ASP A 412 -16.49 5.44 -24.41
CA ASP A 412 -15.42 4.46 -24.26
C ASP A 412 -14.93 4.40 -22.80
N MET A 413 -14.76 3.20 -22.25
CA MET A 413 -13.86 3.01 -21.11
C MET A 413 -12.43 3.18 -21.63
N HIS A 414 -11.95 4.41 -21.64
CA HIS A 414 -10.66 4.70 -22.26
C HIS A 414 -9.49 4.01 -21.54
N ARG A 415 -9.55 3.87 -20.21
CA ARG A 415 -8.37 3.44 -19.42
C ARG A 415 -8.79 2.63 -18.18
N TYR A 416 -8.27 1.41 -18.06
CA TYR A 416 -8.44 0.54 -16.89
C TYR A 416 -7.16 -0.25 -16.65
N TRP A 417 -6.20 0.34 -15.93
CA TRP A 417 -4.85 -0.23 -15.82
C TRP A 417 -4.31 -0.15 -14.39
N VAL A 418 -3.21 -0.85 -14.17
CA VAL A 418 -2.47 -0.84 -12.92
C VAL A 418 -1.16 -0.08 -13.14
N MET A 419 -0.94 1.01 -12.43
CA MET A 419 0.30 1.79 -12.53
C MET A 419 1.33 1.31 -11.51
N LEU A 420 2.52 0.92 -11.98
CA LEU A 420 3.69 0.65 -11.15
C LEU A 420 4.44 1.95 -10.87
N ARG A 421 4.76 2.18 -9.60
CA ARG A 421 5.49 3.35 -9.12
C ARG A 421 6.66 2.93 -8.25
N GLU A 422 7.75 3.66 -8.42
CA GLU A 422 8.91 3.61 -7.56
C GLU A 422 8.85 4.77 -6.57
N PHE A 423 8.95 4.45 -5.28
CA PHE A 423 8.99 5.41 -4.19
C PHE A 423 10.35 5.31 -3.50
N LYS A 424 11.04 6.44 -3.37
CA LYS A 424 12.14 6.58 -2.42
C LYS A 424 11.56 7.10 -1.12
N ILE A 425 11.73 6.38 -0.02
CA ILE A 425 11.17 6.69 1.29
C ILE A 425 12.27 7.01 2.31
N SER A 426 11.89 7.73 3.36
CA SER A 426 12.78 8.18 4.42
C SER A 426 12.09 8.21 5.77
N ASP A 427 12.88 8.15 6.84
CA ASP A 427 12.42 8.41 8.20
C ASP A 427 12.60 9.89 8.61
N GLN A 428 13.25 10.68 7.73
CA GLN A 428 13.44 12.11 7.89
C GLN A 428 12.43 12.88 7.03
N PRO A 429 11.87 13.99 7.55
CA PRO A 429 11.05 14.86 6.73
C PRO A 429 11.88 15.41 5.57
N PRO A 430 11.29 15.54 4.36
CA PRO A 430 11.98 16.17 3.24
C PRO A 430 12.35 17.60 3.60
N SER A 431 13.44 18.10 3.03
CA SER A 431 13.84 19.49 3.22
C SER A 431 12.69 20.44 2.83
N PRO A 432 12.39 21.47 3.64
CA PRO A 432 11.34 22.44 3.34
C PRO A 432 11.48 23.00 1.92
N GLY A 433 10.38 23.01 1.15
CA GLY A 433 10.37 23.52 -0.23
C GLY A 433 10.55 22.46 -1.32
N THR A 434 10.81 21.21 -0.97
CA THR A 434 10.79 20.10 -1.95
C THR A 434 9.35 19.83 -2.37
N ARG A 435 8.99 20.13 -3.62
CA ARG A 435 7.74 19.68 -4.25
C ARG A 435 8.04 18.47 -5.11
N PHE A 436 7.31 17.38 -4.90
CA PHE A 436 7.38 16.18 -5.72
C PHE A 436 6.67 16.44 -7.04
N ILE A 437 7.29 16.08 -8.15
CA ILE A 437 6.74 16.25 -9.50
C ILE A 437 6.89 14.91 -10.19
N ASN A 438 5.79 14.44 -10.78
CA ASN A 438 5.77 13.19 -11.50
C ASN A 438 6.11 13.49 -12.96
N ALA A 439 7.39 13.38 -13.31
CA ALA A 439 7.87 13.74 -14.64
C ALA A 439 7.19 12.94 -15.77
N ALA A 440 6.69 11.73 -15.49
CA ALA A 440 5.97 10.95 -16.48
C ALA A 440 4.51 11.42 -16.56
N SER A 441 3.73 11.44 -15.47
CA SER A 441 2.31 11.86 -15.58
C SER A 441 2.14 13.33 -15.99
N ASP A 442 3.04 14.21 -15.57
CA ASP A 442 2.93 15.64 -15.87
C ASP A 442 3.36 15.98 -17.31
N PHE A 443 4.11 15.09 -17.97
CA PHE A 443 4.68 15.38 -19.28
C PHE A 443 4.45 14.31 -20.37
N SER A 444 4.18 13.02 -20.08
CA SER A 444 4.07 11.95 -21.08
C SER A 444 2.69 11.85 -21.72
N ASP A 445 1.60 12.07 -20.98
CA ASP A 445 0.24 11.93 -21.51
C ASP A 445 -0.20 13.16 -22.34
N THR A 446 0.36 14.34 -22.05
CA THR A 446 0.11 15.55 -22.84
C THR A 446 0.95 15.65 -24.12
N GLN A 447 1.97 14.78 -24.27
CA GLN A 447 2.95 14.86 -25.37
C GLN A 447 2.40 14.45 -26.73
N LEU A 448 1.65 13.35 -26.79
CA LEU A 448 1.14 12.82 -28.06
C LEU A 448 -0.24 13.39 -28.42
N GLU A 449 -1.04 13.83 -27.43
CA GLU A 449 -2.41 14.28 -27.67
C GLU A 449 -2.54 15.80 -27.96
N HIS A 450 -1.49 16.62 -27.74
CA HIS A 450 -1.60 18.09 -27.83
C HIS A 450 -0.49 18.84 -28.59
N GLY A 451 0.33 18.15 -29.39
CA GLY A 451 1.31 18.82 -30.26
C GLY A 451 2.47 19.51 -29.53
N TRP A 452 2.82 19.06 -28.32
CA TRP A 452 3.98 19.57 -27.59
C TRP A 452 5.27 19.06 -28.22
N SER A 453 6.26 19.94 -28.35
CA SER A 453 7.62 19.60 -28.78
C SER A 453 8.63 20.13 -27.78
N TYR A 454 9.48 19.24 -27.26
CA TYR A 454 10.57 19.65 -26.37
C TYR A 454 11.80 20.02 -27.20
N LEU A 455 12.44 21.12 -26.79
CA LEU A 455 13.70 21.61 -27.34
C LEU A 455 14.79 21.31 -26.33
N THR A 456 15.70 20.40 -26.67
CA THR A 456 16.92 20.23 -25.89
C THR A 456 17.98 21.20 -26.39
N ARG A 457 18.70 21.87 -25.49
CA ARG A 457 19.80 22.75 -25.86
C ARG A 457 21.09 21.93 -25.86
N ARG A 458 21.74 21.82 -27.02
CA ARG A 458 23.11 21.28 -27.14
C ARG A 458 24.04 22.42 -27.56
N GLY A 459 24.81 22.94 -26.60
CA GLY A 459 25.67 24.09 -26.82
C GLY A 459 24.89 25.37 -27.16
N SER A 460 25.06 25.91 -28.36
CA SER A 460 24.33 27.11 -28.82
C SER A 460 23.09 26.81 -29.68
N ALA A 461 22.80 25.54 -29.96
CA ALA A 461 21.68 25.13 -30.81
C ALA A 461 20.56 24.48 -29.98
N PHE A 462 19.34 24.60 -30.47
CA PHE A 462 18.19 23.83 -29.98
C PHE A 462 17.89 22.69 -30.96
N GLU A 463 17.74 21.48 -30.44
CA GLU A 463 17.36 20.29 -31.19
C GLU A 463 15.94 19.85 -30.80
N PHE A 464 15.14 19.45 -31.79
CA PHE A 464 13.82 18.87 -31.57
C PHE A 464 13.94 17.40 -31.19
N GLY A 465 13.21 17.01 -30.14
CA GLY A 465 13.14 15.64 -29.66
C GLY A 465 14.01 15.41 -28.43
N LEU A 466 13.38 14.99 -27.33
CA LEU A 466 14.07 14.40 -26.19
C LEU A 466 14.17 12.89 -26.44
N ALA A 467 15.39 12.38 -26.59
CA ALA A 467 15.63 10.97 -26.34
C ALA A 467 15.63 10.79 -24.82
N TRP A 468 14.48 10.38 -24.26
CA TRP A 468 14.41 9.99 -22.86
C TRP A 468 15.33 8.80 -22.65
N GLY A 469 16.51 9.06 -22.09
CA GLY A 469 17.34 8.02 -21.47
C GLY A 469 16.94 7.86 -20.01
N ASP A 470 17.20 6.69 -19.44
CA ASP A 470 16.84 6.27 -18.08
C ASP A 470 17.42 7.15 -16.94
N SER A 471 18.23 8.17 -17.28
CA SER A 471 18.95 9.04 -16.34
C SER A 471 18.32 10.42 -16.11
N HIS A 472 17.12 10.71 -16.61
CA HIS A 472 16.50 12.04 -16.47
C HIS A 472 15.62 12.10 -15.22
N LYS A 473 15.86 13.08 -14.33
CA LYS A 473 15.03 13.35 -13.15
C LYS A 473 14.57 14.81 -13.18
N ALA A 474 13.27 15.05 -13.10
CA ALA A 474 12.74 16.41 -13.13
C ALA A 474 12.84 17.08 -11.75
N TRP A 475 13.29 18.33 -11.75
CA TRP A 475 13.03 19.31 -10.70
C TRP A 475 12.21 20.44 -11.33
N VAL A 476 11.48 21.25 -10.55
CA VAL A 476 10.94 22.52 -11.07
C VAL A 476 11.36 23.66 -10.16
N GLY A 477 12.21 24.51 -10.72
CA GLY A 477 12.26 25.92 -10.40
C GLY A 477 11.72 26.72 -11.60
N THR A 478 11.28 27.94 -11.34
CA THR A 478 10.88 28.90 -12.38
C THR A 478 12.06 29.83 -12.67
N GLU A 479 12.60 29.79 -13.90
CA GLU A 479 13.47 30.85 -14.41
C GLU A 479 12.66 31.77 -15.33
N THR A 480 12.92 33.08 -15.24
CA THR A 480 12.37 34.08 -16.15
C THR A 480 13.29 34.20 -17.37
N LEU A 481 12.82 33.82 -18.54
CA LEU A 481 13.59 33.86 -19.78
C LEU A 481 13.20 35.05 -20.65
N ASP A 482 14.11 35.99 -20.83
CA ASP A 482 13.97 37.06 -21.82
C ASP A 482 14.42 36.57 -23.20
N THR A 483 13.50 36.55 -24.16
CA THR A 483 13.78 36.28 -25.57
C THR A 483 13.36 37.46 -26.43
N THR A 484 13.74 37.45 -27.72
CA THR A 484 13.23 38.44 -28.69
C THR A 484 11.71 38.35 -28.89
N LEU A 485 11.07 37.26 -28.44
CA LEU A 485 9.63 37.04 -28.49
C LEU A 485 8.92 37.46 -27.18
N GLY A 486 9.66 37.91 -26.17
CA GLY A 486 9.16 38.30 -24.86
C GLY A 486 9.77 37.51 -23.72
N THR A 487 9.29 37.81 -22.51
CA THR A 487 9.70 37.21 -21.25
C THR A 487 8.77 36.06 -20.87
N PHE A 488 9.32 34.86 -20.64
CA PHE A 488 8.53 33.66 -20.34
C PHE A 488 9.03 32.98 -19.08
N SER A 489 8.11 32.51 -18.23
CA SER A 489 8.45 31.59 -17.15
C SER A 489 8.56 30.18 -17.73
N ALA A 490 9.74 29.57 -17.65
CA ALA A 490 9.95 28.20 -18.13
C ALA A 490 10.30 27.26 -16.95
N PRO A 491 9.72 26.04 -16.90
CA PRO A 491 10.19 25.01 -15.98
C PRO A 491 11.60 24.57 -16.38
N LEU A 492 12.46 24.38 -15.38
CA LEU A 492 13.84 23.96 -15.57
C LEU A 492 13.98 22.46 -15.29
N LEU A 493 14.20 21.65 -16.33
CA LEU A 493 14.45 20.20 -16.21
C LEU A 493 15.97 19.94 -16.20
N ASP A 494 16.47 19.13 -15.27
CA ASP A 494 17.90 18.78 -15.13
C ASP A 494 18.16 17.30 -15.42
N GLN A 495 19.36 16.97 -15.89
CA GLN A 495 19.83 15.61 -16.08
C GLN A 495 20.74 15.23 -14.90
N ASP A 496 20.45 14.13 -14.23
CA ASP A 496 20.91 13.90 -12.85
C ASP A 496 22.45 13.84 -12.70
N SER A 497 22.99 14.61 -11.73
CA SER A 497 24.20 14.31 -10.92
C SER A 497 24.54 15.44 -9.90
N GLY A 498 23.56 15.92 -9.13
CA GLY A 498 23.79 16.83 -7.99
C GLY A 498 23.35 18.29 -8.22
N TYR A 499 23.22 19.04 -7.12
CA TYR A 499 22.79 20.45 -7.00
C TYR A 499 23.14 21.31 -8.24
N PRO A 500 22.25 22.18 -8.74
CA PRO A 500 22.47 22.91 -9.98
C PRO A 500 23.78 23.71 -9.92
N SER A 501 24.80 23.23 -10.63
CA SER A 501 25.98 24.03 -10.97
C SER A 501 25.65 24.85 -12.22
N SER A 502 26.08 26.11 -12.27
CA SER A 502 25.83 27.08 -13.35
C SER A 502 26.36 26.69 -14.74
N THR A 503 26.81 25.46 -14.94
CA THR A 503 27.45 24.94 -16.15
C THR A 503 26.72 23.76 -16.79
N ARG A 504 25.50 23.41 -16.34
CA ARG A 504 24.70 22.32 -16.93
C ARG A 504 23.62 22.84 -17.86
N ASP A 505 23.38 22.12 -18.95
CA ASP A 505 22.42 22.46 -20.01
C ASP A 505 20.98 22.19 -19.52
N PRO A 506 20.15 23.22 -19.27
CA PRO A 506 18.78 23.01 -18.84
C PRO A 506 17.93 22.52 -20.02
N VAL A 507 17.14 21.48 -19.79
CA VAL A 507 16.07 21.07 -20.73
C VAL A 507 14.88 22.02 -20.53
N ARG A 508 14.33 22.53 -21.64
CA ARG A 508 13.28 23.57 -21.63
C ARG A 508 12.07 23.11 -22.45
N ALA A 509 10.88 23.21 -21.88
CA ALA A 509 9.63 22.89 -22.56
C ALA A 509 9.02 24.14 -23.22
N TRP A 510 8.53 24.02 -24.45
CA TRP A 510 7.84 25.09 -25.18
C TRP A 510 6.55 24.57 -25.80
N ARG A 511 5.56 25.45 -25.93
CA ARG A 511 4.34 25.23 -26.74
C ARG A 511 4.44 26.11 -27.99
N ALA A 512 4.58 25.49 -29.16
CA ALA A 512 4.33 26.18 -30.42
C ALA A 512 2.87 25.90 -30.83
N SER A 513 2.15 26.90 -31.34
CA SER A 513 0.85 26.65 -31.96
C SER A 513 1.09 26.00 -33.33
N GLU A 514 0.21 25.10 -33.79
CA GLU A 514 0.33 24.44 -35.11
C GLU A 514 0.40 25.42 -36.31
N ALA A 515 0.22 26.73 -36.08
CA ALA A 515 0.34 27.79 -37.07
C ALA A 515 1.73 28.48 -37.14
N GLY A 516 2.73 28.04 -36.35
CA GLY A 516 4.08 28.62 -36.31
C GLY A 516 4.60 28.86 -34.91
#